data_AF-A0A7U9N8I8-F1
#
_entry.id   AF-A0A7U9N8I8-F1
#
_cell.length_a   1.000
_cell.length_b   1.000
_cell.length_c   1.000
_cell.angle_alpha   90.00
_cell.angle_beta   90.00
_cell.angle_gamma   90.00
#
_symmetry.space_group_name_H-M   'P 1'
#
loop_
_entity.id
_entity.type
_entity.pdbx_description
1 polymer ?
#
loop_
_entity_poly.entity_id
_entity_poly.type
_entity_poly.pdbx_seq_one_letter_code
_entity_poly.pdbx_strand_id
1 'polypeptide(L)' 'MTQTMLMDALDLSRKQIQNAIKELQEQGMLEREGSNRNGRWIVKR' A
#
# COMPACT_ATOMS: atom_id res chain seq x y z
N MET A 1 6.53 5.72 2.23
CA MET A 1 6.48 5.18 0.85
C MET A 1 5.13 5.53 0.26
N THR A 2 5.08 6.20 -0.88
CA THR A 2 3.82 6.61 -1.53
C THR A 2 3.41 5.60 -2.61
N GLN A 3 2.15 5.66 -3.05
CA GLN A 3 1.64 4.77 -4.11
C GLN A 3 2.41 4.92 -5.43
N THR A 4 2.80 6.15 -5.81
CA THR A 4 3.54 6.41 -7.05
C THR A 4 4.92 5.75 -7.01
N MET A 5 5.62 5.81 -5.88
CA MET A 5 6.92 5.15 -5.73
C MET A 5 6.83 3.63 -5.90
N LEU A 6 5.71 3.01 -5.50
CA LEU A 6 5.47 1.58 -5.70
C LEU A 6 5.19 1.23 -7.16
N MET A 7 4.48 2.10 -7.88
CA MET A 7 4.25 1.92 -9.31
C MET A 7 5.57 1.94 -10.06
N ASP A 8 6.43 2.91 -9.78
CA ASP A 8 7.73 3.06 -10.45
C ASP A 8 8.70 1.91 -10.09
N ALA A 9 8.71 1.48 -8.83
CA ALA A 9 9.62 0.43 -8.37
C ALA A 9 9.23 -0.98 -8.83
N LEU A 10 7.94 -1.21 -9.08
CA LEU A 10 7.41 -2.54 -9.43
C LEU A 10 6.97 -2.63 -10.90
N ASP A 11 7.04 -1.55 -11.65
CA ASP A 11 6.50 -1.41 -13.01
C ASP A 11 5.03 -1.88 -13.10
N LEU A 12 4.24 -1.50 -12.10
CA LEU A 12 2.83 -1.89 -11.96
C LEU A 12 1.90 -0.71 -12.18
N SER A 13 0.75 -1.00 -12.78
CA SER A 13 -0.31 -0.01 -12.91
C SER A 13 -0.84 0.41 -11.54
N ARG A 14 -1.40 1.62 -11.49
CA ARG A 14 -2.08 2.16 -10.30
C ARG A 14 -3.09 1.18 -9.71
N LYS A 15 -3.87 0.52 -10.58
CA LYS A 15 -4.94 -0.41 -10.21
C LYS A 15 -4.37 -1.69 -9.58
N GLN A 16 -3.29 -2.24 -10.13
CA GLN A 16 -2.61 -3.41 -9.56
C GLN A 16 -2.07 -3.10 -8.17
N ILE A 17 -1.41 -1.94 -7.99
CA ILE A 17 -0.93 -1.51 -6.66
C ILE A 17 -2.09 -1.35 -5.67
N GLN A 18 -3.22 -0.76 -6.09
CA GLN A 18 -4.39 -0.60 -5.21
C GLN A 18 -5.00 -1.94 -4.80
N ASN A 19 -5.14 -2.87 -5.75
CA ASN A 19 -5.65 -4.20 -5.46
C ASN A 19 -4.72 -4.95 -4.49
N ALA A 20 -3.41 -4.92 -4.73
CA ALA A 20 -2.44 -5.58 -3.86
C ALA A 20 -2.45 -4.99 -2.44
N ILE A 21 -2.51 -3.67 -2.30
CA ILE A 21 -2.64 -3.01 -0.98
C ILE A 21 -3.93 -3.47 -0.29
N LYS A 22 -5.06 -3.49 -1.00
CA LYS A 22 -6.35 -3.90 -0.46
C LYS A 22 -6.35 -5.36 0.01
N GLU A 23 -5.79 -6.26 -0.80
CA GLU A 23 -5.64 -7.68 -0.45
C GLU A 23 -4.77 -7.86 0.79
N LEU A 24 -3.64 -7.15 0.88
CA LEU A 24 -2.75 -7.21 2.05
C LEU A 24 -3.42 -6.66 3.32
N GLN A 25 -4.29 -5.64 3.18
CA GLN A 25 -5.09 -5.13 4.30
C GLN A 25 -6.16 -6.13 4.74
N GLU A 26 -6.86 -6.77 3.79
CA GLU A 26 -7.87 -7.79 4.08
C GLU A 26 -7.26 -9.02 4.75
N GLN A 27 -6.02 -9.37 4.39
CA GLN A 27 -5.24 -10.43 5.05
C GLN A 27 -4.66 -10.02 6.41
N GLY A 28 -4.84 -8.76 6.84
CA GLY A 28 -4.28 -8.24 8.09
C GLY A 28 -2.75 -8.08 8.09
N MET A 29 -2.11 -8.24 6.93
CA MET A 29 -0.65 -8.11 6.76
C MET A 29 -0.21 -6.66 6.62
N LEU A 30 -1.14 -5.77 6.27
CA LEU A 30 -0.86 -4.35 6.08
C LEU A 30 -1.90 -3.51 6.80
N GLU A 31 -1.45 -2.61 7.66
CA GLU A 31 -2.31 -1.62 8.30
C GLU A 31 -1.85 -0.21 7.96
N ARG A 32 -2.81 0.71 7.94
CA ARG A 32 -2.56 2.12 7.69
C ARG A 32 -2.59 2.89 8.99
N GLU A 33 -1.48 3.51 9.34
CA GLU A 33 -1.37 4.34 10.53
C GLU A 33 -1.35 5.82 10.13
N GLY A 34 -2.33 6.59 10.61
CA GLY A 34 -2.43 8.03 10.37
C GLY A 34 -3.32 8.46 9.17
N SER A 35 -3.33 9.76 8.88
CA SER A 35 -4.25 10.39 7.91
C SER A 35 -3.94 10.01 6.45
N ASN A 36 -4.90 10.12 5.53
CA ASN A 36 -4.73 9.77 4.10
C ASN A 36 -3.53 10.45 3.41
N ARG A 37 -3.15 11.63 3.90
CA ARG A 37 -2.09 12.46 3.30
C ARG A 37 -0.70 12.19 3.90
N ASN A 38 -0.62 11.89 5.19
CA ASN A 38 0.66 11.77 5.93
C ASN A 38 0.84 10.41 6.62
N GLY A 39 -0.12 9.50 6.44
CA GLY A 39 -0.09 8.18 7.05
C GLY A 39 0.98 7.29 6.43
N ARG A 40 1.42 6.31 7.21
CA ARG A 40 2.40 5.30 6.82
C ARG A 40 1.77 3.92 6.80
N TRP A 41 2.37 3.03 6.02
CA TRP A 41 2.01 1.63 5.98
C TRP A 41 2.84 0.86 7.00
N ILE A 42 2.17 0.07 7.83
CA ILE A 42 2.78 -0.82 8.80
C ILE A 42 2.56 -2.24 8.29
N VAL A 43 3.66 -2.97 8.05
CA VAL A 43 3.61 -4.39 7.69
C VAL A 43 3.56 -5.18 8.99
N LYS A 44 2.50 -5.98 9.18
CA LYS A 44 2.39 -6.91 10.29
C LYS A 44 3.04 -8.24 9.90
N ARG A 45 3.86 -8.78 10.80
CA ARG A 45 4.48 -10.10 10.69
C ARG A 45 3.62 -11.16 11.36
#